data_AF-T2KH15-F1
#
_entry.id   AF-T2KH15-F1
#
_cell.length_a   1.000
_cell.length_b   1.000
_cell.length_c   1.000
_cell.angle_alpha   90.00
_cell.angle_beta   90.00
_cell.angle_gamma   90.00
#
_symmetry.space_group_name_H-M   'P 1'
#
loop_
_entity.id
_entity.type
_entity.pdbx_description
1 polymer ?
#
loop_
_entity_poly.entity_id
_entity_poly.type
_entity_poly.pdbx_seq_one_letter_code
_entity_poly.pdbx_strand_id
1 'polypeptide(L)'
;MNYYNQYFDGVFWIPGRNERKIIATLFIDKDGSATISSLQPFETETDITDKWGEIELVLGYINCHSNSKTYSVKLYKTYKSSQSIGSLDRIKYKSDNTLIATVYDAKIEANLYKILMLSSDELSDWIPVTGFDFNTNIDGKFEISHLYIQPDIIELFENNDFSVYLYFRASTNFQRRRKSHIIETVFINIEFNKPFEIKELSKIRKSIERLFSLILFKPFLSNVTEIRTVGQTTYKDIKKLNKLDYGLGKEIEFEIFTSNSDEIFEKWFKKKNIRISNYKFF
;
A
#
# COMPACT_ATOMS: atom_id res chain seq x y z
N MET A 1 7.91 4.92 9.80
CA MET A 1 7.95 3.85 10.82
C MET A 1 8.48 2.59 10.14
N ASN A 2 9.48 1.92 10.70
CA ASN A 2 10.15 0.80 10.03
C ASN A 2 9.59 -0.52 10.56
N TYR A 3 8.90 -1.30 9.72
CA TYR A 3 8.44 -2.66 10.05
C TYR A 3 9.36 -3.74 9.47
N TYR A 4 10.35 -3.35 8.68
CA TYR A 4 11.26 -4.24 8.00
C TYR A 4 12.36 -4.75 8.94
N ASN A 5 12.77 -5.99 8.74
CA ASN A 5 13.74 -6.71 9.57
C ASN A 5 13.35 -6.73 11.06
N GLN A 6 12.07 -6.92 11.35
CA GLN A 6 11.55 -6.93 12.71
C GLN A 6 10.68 -8.16 12.97
N TYR A 7 10.68 -8.57 14.25
CA TYR A 7 9.82 -9.59 14.79
C TYR A 7 8.67 -8.95 15.58
N PHE A 8 7.52 -9.58 15.49
CA PHE A 8 6.30 -9.18 16.19
C PHE A 8 5.63 -10.42 16.77
N ASP A 9 5.13 -10.30 17.99
CA ASP A 9 4.19 -11.29 18.52
C ASP A 9 2.78 -10.93 18.11
N GLY A 10 1.98 -11.93 17.75
CA GLY A 10 0.64 -11.68 17.27
C GLY A 10 -0.30 -12.86 17.36
N VAL A 11 -1.57 -12.54 17.12
CA VAL A 11 -2.67 -13.48 16.99
C VAL A 11 -3.10 -13.49 15.53
N PHE A 12 -3.17 -14.68 14.93
CA PHE A 12 -3.48 -14.86 13.51
C PHE A 12 -4.62 -15.84 13.32
N TRP A 13 -5.39 -15.69 12.24
CA TRP A 13 -6.47 -16.61 11.87
C TRP A 13 -6.82 -16.54 10.38
N ILE A 14 -7.53 -17.56 9.92
CA ILE A 14 -8.16 -17.59 8.59
C ILE A 14 -9.59 -17.04 8.73
N PRO A 15 -10.03 -16.10 7.85
CA PRO A 15 -11.41 -15.59 7.86
C PRO A 15 -12.45 -16.70 7.87
N GLY A 16 -13.55 -16.50 8.61
CA GLY A 16 -14.61 -17.52 8.75
C GLY A 16 -14.26 -18.67 9.71
N ARG A 17 -13.04 -18.70 10.27
CA ARG A 17 -12.59 -19.70 11.25
C ARG A 17 -12.11 -19.03 12.55
N ASN A 18 -12.89 -18.08 13.06
CA ASN A 18 -12.50 -17.21 14.19
C ASN A 18 -12.23 -17.94 15.51
N GLU A 19 -12.73 -19.15 15.67
CA GLU A 19 -12.47 -20.01 16.83
C GLU A 19 -11.07 -20.65 16.79
N ARG A 20 -10.41 -20.66 15.62
CA ARG A 20 -9.04 -21.18 15.42
C ARG A 20 -8.04 -20.05 15.20
N LYS A 21 -7.83 -19.28 16.26
CA LYS A 21 -6.73 -18.30 16.35
C LYS A 21 -5.47 -18.99 16.84
N ILE A 22 -4.34 -18.70 16.20
CA ILE A 22 -3.02 -19.14 16.68
C ILE A 22 -2.25 -17.94 17.23
N ILE A 23 -1.47 -18.18 18.27
CA ILE A 23 -0.48 -17.23 18.77
C ILE A 23 0.86 -17.60 18.13
N ALA A 24 1.48 -16.65 17.45
CA ALA A 24 2.70 -16.90 16.70
C ALA A 24 3.57 -15.65 16.60
N THR A 25 4.81 -15.85 16.17
CA THR A 25 5.71 -14.74 15.83
C THR A 25 5.66 -14.49 14.33
N LEU A 26 5.54 -13.22 13.95
CA LEU A 26 5.68 -12.75 12.57
C LEU A 26 7.04 -12.08 12.39
N PHE A 27 7.77 -12.48 11.36
CA PHE A 27 8.95 -11.76 10.87
C PHE A 27 8.61 -11.09 9.55
N ILE A 28 8.96 -9.81 9.40
CA ILE A 28 8.89 -9.10 8.12
C ILE A 28 10.33 -8.83 7.68
N ASP A 29 10.72 -9.34 6.52
CA ASP A 29 12.08 -9.18 6.01
C ASP A 29 12.31 -7.79 5.39
N LYS A 30 13.48 -7.59 4.78
CA LYS A 30 13.87 -6.33 4.14
C LYS A 30 13.04 -5.96 2.92
N ASP A 31 12.42 -6.94 2.26
CA ASP A 31 11.68 -6.83 1.00
C ASP A 31 10.16 -6.71 1.25
N GLY A 32 9.73 -6.87 2.51
CA GLY A 32 8.33 -6.76 2.93
C GLY A 32 7.59 -8.10 2.94
N SER A 33 8.31 -9.21 2.74
CA SER A 33 7.74 -10.54 2.85
C SER A 33 7.57 -10.92 4.32
N ALA A 34 6.39 -11.42 4.64
CA ALA A 34 5.97 -11.83 5.97
C ALA A 34 6.15 -13.34 6.14
N THR A 35 6.73 -13.76 7.27
CA THR A 35 6.77 -15.16 7.68
C THR A 35 6.22 -15.31 9.08
N ILE A 36 5.02 -15.90 9.20
CA ILE A 36 4.51 -16.36 10.50
C ILE A 36 5.20 -17.67 10.82
N SER A 37 5.64 -17.83 12.06
CA SER A 37 6.22 -19.06 12.55
C SER A 37 5.51 -19.52 13.81
N SER A 38 4.94 -20.73 13.77
CA SER A 38 4.06 -21.29 14.80
C SER A 38 4.41 -22.75 15.10
N LEU A 39 4.05 -23.21 16.30
CA LEU A 39 4.00 -24.63 16.66
C LEU A 39 2.60 -25.23 16.43
N GLN A 40 1.60 -24.38 16.24
CA GLN A 40 0.21 -24.75 16.00
C GLN A 40 -0.16 -24.49 14.53
N PRO A 41 -0.74 -25.46 13.81
CA PRO A 41 -1.24 -25.23 12.47
C PRO A 41 -2.56 -24.44 12.49
N PHE A 42 -2.84 -23.69 11.42
CA PHE A 42 -4.18 -23.12 11.19
C PHE A 42 -5.25 -24.20 10.91
N GLU A 43 -4.85 -25.35 10.39
CA GLU A 43 -5.72 -26.44 9.92
C GLU A 43 -5.32 -27.77 10.56
N THR A 44 -6.31 -28.61 10.88
CA THR A 44 -6.08 -29.97 11.38
C THR A 44 -5.67 -30.89 10.23
N GLU A 45 -4.84 -31.91 10.50
CA GLU A 45 -4.22 -32.80 9.50
C GLU A 45 -5.21 -33.57 8.60
N THR A 46 -6.52 -33.49 8.84
CA THR A 46 -7.55 -34.19 8.04
C THR A 46 -7.92 -33.49 6.73
N ASP A 47 -7.54 -32.23 6.52
CA ASP A 47 -7.92 -31.43 5.34
C ASP A 47 -6.85 -31.48 4.21
N ILE A 48 -6.37 -32.68 3.84
CA ILE A 48 -5.28 -32.86 2.86
C ILE A 48 -5.75 -32.76 1.39
N THR A 49 -7.00 -32.37 1.12
CA THR A 49 -7.52 -32.42 -0.25
C THR A 49 -7.23 -31.19 -1.12
N ASP A 50 -6.68 -30.09 -0.61
CA ASP A 50 -6.53 -28.86 -1.41
C ASP A 50 -5.09 -28.42 -1.68
N LYS A 51 -4.76 -28.44 -2.98
CA LYS A 51 -3.68 -27.76 -3.70
C LYS A 51 -2.64 -27.02 -2.85
N TRP A 52 -1.45 -27.62 -2.71
CA TRP A 52 -0.16 -26.95 -2.49
C TRP A 52 -0.01 -26.12 -1.20
N GLY A 53 -0.96 -26.21 -0.24
CA GLY A 53 -0.84 -25.52 1.05
C GLY A 53 -0.90 -23.99 0.96
N GLU A 54 -1.55 -23.44 -0.07
CA GLU A 54 -1.82 -22.00 -0.19
C GLU A 54 -3.10 -21.63 0.58
N ILE A 55 -2.98 -20.63 1.47
CA ILE A 55 -4.10 -19.99 2.17
C ILE A 55 -4.33 -18.63 1.53
N GLU A 56 -5.54 -18.39 1.02
CA GLU A 56 -5.84 -17.15 0.28
C GLU A 56 -5.60 -15.89 1.11
N LEU A 57 -6.03 -15.90 2.37
CA LEU A 57 -5.94 -14.76 3.28
C LEU A 57 -5.74 -15.23 4.72
N VAL A 58 -4.71 -14.71 5.37
CA VAL A 58 -4.51 -14.79 6.81
C VAL A 58 -4.62 -13.38 7.39
N LEU A 59 -5.41 -13.22 8.44
CA LEU A 59 -5.57 -11.99 9.19
C LEU A 59 -4.77 -12.06 10.48
N GLY A 60 -4.34 -10.92 11.00
CA GLY A 60 -3.70 -10.90 12.30
C GLY A 60 -3.65 -9.54 12.96
N TYR A 61 -3.49 -9.58 14.28
CA TYR A 61 -3.07 -8.44 15.08
C TYR A 61 -1.68 -8.71 15.62
N ILE A 62 -0.76 -7.78 15.41
CA ILE A 62 0.65 -7.92 15.81
C ILE A 62 1.06 -6.75 16.69
N ASN A 63 1.93 -7.01 17.67
CA ASN A 63 2.44 -6.00 18.59
C ASN A 63 3.93 -5.78 18.36
N CYS A 64 4.34 -4.52 18.22
CA CYS A 64 5.76 -4.19 18.14
C CYS A 64 6.35 -4.05 19.55
N HIS A 65 7.36 -4.86 19.86
CA HIS A 65 8.03 -4.83 21.16
C HIS A 65 8.65 -3.47 21.51
N SER A 66 9.12 -2.73 20.50
CA SER A 66 9.86 -1.47 20.73
C SER A 66 8.99 -0.30 21.19
N ASN A 67 7.69 -0.31 20.90
CA ASN A 67 6.80 0.83 21.15
C ASN A 67 5.41 0.43 21.64
N SER A 68 5.20 -0.87 21.88
CA SER A 68 3.94 -1.45 22.34
C SER A 68 2.71 -1.11 21.49
N LYS A 69 2.88 -0.69 20.24
CA LYS A 69 1.77 -0.42 19.33
C LYS A 69 1.28 -1.72 18.70
N THR A 70 -0.04 -1.80 18.56
CA THR A 70 -0.73 -2.85 17.83
C THR A 70 -0.95 -2.44 16.38
N TYR A 71 -0.70 -3.37 15.47
CA TYR A 71 -0.91 -3.25 14.04
C TYR A 71 -1.90 -4.31 13.59
N SER A 72 -2.63 -4.01 12.52
CA SER A 72 -3.46 -4.99 11.82
C SER A 72 -2.76 -5.43 10.55
N VAL A 73 -2.72 -6.73 10.29
CA VAL A 73 -2.02 -7.30 9.14
C VAL A 73 -2.94 -8.22 8.34
N LYS A 74 -2.84 -8.13 7.02
CA LYS A 74 -3.46 -9.06 6.07
C LYS A 74 -2.40 -9.67 5.18
N LEU A 75 -2.32 -10.99 5.15
CA LEU A 75 -1.36 -11.75 4.36
C LEU A 75 -2.10 -12.50 3.26
N TYR A 76 -1.94 -12.05 2.03
CA TYR A 76 -2.58 -12.68 0.87
C TYR A 76 -1.68 -13.73 0.24
N LYS A 77 -2.27 -14.83 -0.25
CA LYS A 77 -1.56 -15.96 -0.89
C LYS A 77 -0.41 -16.45 -0.02
N THR A 78 -0.78 -16.99 1.13
CA THR A 78 0.15 -17.41 2.17
C THR A 78 0.45 -18.89 2.00
N TYR A 79 1.71 -19.25 1.82
CA TYR A 79 2.14 -20.63 1.58
C TYR A 79 2.67 -21.27 2.85
N LYS A 80 2.15 -22.46 3.17
CA LYS A 80 2.62 -23.28 4.28
C LYS A 80 3.92 -24.00 3.90
N SER A 81 4.86 -24.04 4.85
CA SER A 81 6.05 -24.87 4.81
C SER A 81 6.32 -25.43 6.21
N SER A 82 6.93 -26.61 6.28
CA SER A 82 7.38 -27.22 7.54
C SER A 82 8.89 -27.08 7.69
N GLN A 83 9.34 -26.85 8.91
CA GLN A 83 10.74 -26.93 9.29
C GLN A 83 10.85 -27.76 10.57
N SER A 84 11.44 -28.95 10.47
CA SER A 84 11.70 -29.82 11.60
C SER A 84 13.12 -29.58 12.13
N ILE A 85 13.25 -29.38 13.44
CA ILE A 85 14.53 -29.33 14.15
C ILE A 85 14.46 -30.32 15.31
N GLY A 86 15.05 -31.50 15.14
CA GLY A 86 14.95 -32.59 16.12
C GLY A 86 13.50 -33.08 16.26
N SER A 87 12.99 -33.09 17.50
CA SER A 87 11.60 -33.47 17.81
C SER A 87 10.58 -32.32 17.70
N LEU A 88 11.03 -31.12 17.33
CA LEU A 88 10.17 -29.95 17.19
C LEU A 88 9.87 -29.67 15.72
N ASP A 89 8.60 -29.80 15.36
CA ASP A 89 8.08 -29.37 14.06
C ASP A 89 7.58 -27.93 14.16
N ARG A 90 8.27 -27.02 13.48
CA ARG A 90 7.84 -25.64 13.34
C ARG A 90 7.15 -25.47 11.99
N ILE A 91 5.99 -24.84 12.01
CA ILE A 91 5.24 -24.52 10.82
C ILE A 91 5.49 -23.06 10.46
N LYS A 92 5.81 -22.82 9.19
CA LYS A 92 6.01 -21.48 8.65
C LYS A 92 4.96 -21.18 7.60
N TYR A 93 4.42 -19.98 7.67
CA TYR A 93 3.47 -19.44 6.68
C TYR A 93 4.08 -18.19 6.08
N LYS A 94 4.42 -18.24 4.79
CA LYS A 94 5.09 -17.14 4.10
C LYS A 94 4.13 -16.45 3.13
N SER A 95 4.08 -15.12 3.17
CA SER A 95 3.37 -14.29 2.20
C SER A 95 4.27 -13.17 1.70
N ASP A 96 4.31 -13.01 0.37
CA ASP A 96 4.97 -11.88 -0.29
C ASP A 96 3.99 -10.74 -0.61
N ASN A 97 2.75 -10.83 -0.13
CA ASN A 97 1.68 -9.84 -0.36
C ASN A 97 1.12 -9.40 1.00
N THR A 98 1.94 -8.65 1.73
CA THR A 98 1.67 -8.20 3.09
C THR A 98 1.06 -6.81 3.09
N LEU A 99 -0.11 -6.67 3.69
CA LEU A 99 -0.73 -5.38 3.97
C LEU A 99 -0.68 -5.11 5.48
N ILE A 100 -0.23 -3.92 5.89
CA ILE A 100 -0.18 -3.52 7.30
C ILE A 100 -0.89 -2.18 7.54
N ALA A 101 -1.72 -2.11 8.58
CA ALA A 101 -2.30 -0.87 9.08
C ALA A 101 -1.65 -0.51 10.42
N THR A 102 -1.41 0.78 10.63
CA THR A 102 -0.76 1.32 11.84
C THR A 102 -1.66 1.41 13.06
N VAL A 103 -2.87 0.89 12.95
CA VAL A 103 -3.95 0.95 13.93
C VAL A 103 -4.60 -0.42 14.09
N TYR A 104 -5.29 -0.59 15.21
CA TYR A 104 -6.20 -1.71 15.42
C TYR A 104 -7.44 -1.56 14.54
N ASP A 105 -7.66 -2.52 13.64
CA ASP A 105 -8.79 -2.57 12.74
C ASP A 105 -9.86 -3.51 13.29
N ALA A 106 -10.91 -2.94 13.90
CA ALA A 106 -12.05 -3.70 14.39
C ALA A 106 -12.84 -4.39 13.25
N LYS A 107 -12.66 -3.95 12.00
CA LYS A 107 -13.29 -4.49 10.79
C LYS A 107 -12.27 -5.15 9.87
N ILE A 108 -11.23 -5.77 10.43
CA ILE A 108 -10.12 -6.40 9.69
C ILE A 108 -10.58 -7.42 8.64
N GLU A 109 -11.72 -8.07 8.85
CA GLU A 109 -12.31 -9.03 7.89
C GLU A 109 -12.86 -8.37 6.62
N ALA A 110 -13.03 -7.04 6.59
CA ALA A 110 -13.46 -6.33 5.39
C ALA A 110 -12.45 -6.55 4.24
N ASN A 111 -12.83 -7.37 3.27
CA ASN A 111 -12.00 -7.76 2.11
C ASN A 111 -12.28 -6.91 0.85
N LEU A 112 -13.20 -5.95 0.96
CA LEU A 112 -13.54 -4.98 -0.06
C LEU A 112 -12.90 -3.62 0.21
N TYR A 113 -12.48 -2.96 -0.85
CA TYR A 113 -11.66 -1.75 -0.80
C TYR A 113 -12.25 -0.63 -1.65
N LYS A 114 -12.20 0.60 -1.13
CA LYS A 114 -12.80 1.79 -1.75
C LYS A 114 -11.80 2.76 -2.37
N ILE A 115 -10.56 2.77 -1.88
CA ILE A 115 -9.56 3.72 -2.38
C ILE A 115 -8.23 3.00 -2.57
N LEU A 116 -7.62 3.21 -3.73
CA LEU A 116 -6.25 2.85 -4.02
C LEU A 116 -5.43 4.14 -4.13
N MET A 117 -4.36 4.25 -3.35
CA MET A 117 -3.49 5.43 -3.31
C MET A 117 -2.07 5.01 -3.70
N LEU A 118 -1.52 5.66 -4.72
CA LEU A 118 -0.24 5.32 -5.31
C LEU A 118 0.67 6.53 -5.23
N SER A 119 1.89 6.37 -4.72
CA SER A 119 2.89 7.44 -4.70
C SER A 119 4.24 6.92 -5.15
N SER A 120 5.00 7.76 -5.83
CA SER A 120 6.38 7.52 -6.22
C SER A 120 7.18 8.82 -6.16
N ASP A 121 8.51 8.69 -6.17
CA ASP A 121 9.41 9.84 -6.18
C ASP A 121 9.26 10.57 -7.52
N GLU A 122 9.14 9.80 -8.61
CA GLU A 122 8.95 10.29 -9.97
C GLU A 122 7.65 11.10 -10.15
N LEU A 123 6.60 10.74 -9.40
CA LEU A 123 5.36 11.53 -9.34
C LEU A 123 5.61 12.88 -8.67
N SER A 124 6.31 12.84 -7.55
CA SER A 124 6.55 14.02 -6.71
C SER A 124 7.46 15.03 -7.43
N ASP A 125 8.46 14.54 -8.16
CA ASP A 125 9.37 15.37 -8.95
C ASP A 125 8.70 16.02 -10.17
N TRP A 126 7.70 15.34 -10.74
CA TRP A 126 7.00 15.81 -11.94
C TRP A 126 5.93 16.86 -11.65
N ILE A 127 5.38 16.89 -10.44
CA ILE A 127 4.30 17.80 -10.05
C ILE A 127 4.93 19.10 -9.49
N PRO A 128 4.73 20.26 -10.14
CA PRO A 128 5.33 21.53 -9.72
C PRO A 128 4.59 22.18 -8.54
N VAL A 129 3.49 21.58 -8.08
CA VAL A 129 2.68 22.07 -6.95
C VAL A 129 3.22 21.53 -5.65
N THR A 130 3.49 22.42 -4.69
CA THR A 130 3.89 22.04 -3.34
C THR A 130 3.28 22.96 -2.29
N GLY A 131 3.09 22.43 -1.08
CA GLY A 131 2.61 23.20 0.06
C GLY A 131 3.67 24.05 0.79
N PHE A 132 4.93 23.99 0.35
CA PHE A 132 6.04 24.69 1.01
C PHE A 132 6.17 26.14 0.57
N ASP A 133 6.27 27.03 1.56
CA ASP A 133 6.72 28.42 1.39
C ASP A 133 7.98 28.66 2.23
N PHE A 134 9.00 29.23 1.59
CA PHE A 134 10.34 29.42 2.16
C PHE A 134 10.68 30.90 2.21
N ASN A 135 10.90 31.41 3.43
CA ASN A 135 11.44 32.74 3.64
C ASN A 135 12.74 32.66 4.45
N THR A 136 13.82 33.20 3.89
CA THR A 136 15.15 33.17 4.51
C THR A 136 15.70 34.58 4.68
N ASN A 137 16.05 34.94 5.91
CA ASN A 137 16.84 36.14 6.19
C ASN A 137 18.26 35.70 6.56
N ILE A 138 19.23 36.11 5.75
CA ILE A 138 20.66 35.75 5.93
C ILE A 138 21.44 36.96 6.51
N ASP A 139 20.82 38.14 6.60
CA ASP A 139 21.50 39.34 7.04
C ASP A 139 21.60 39.39 8.58
N GLY A 140 22.82 39.24 9.08
CA GLY A 140 23.18 39.39 10.51
C GLY A 140 22.83 38.19 11.40
N LYS A 141 21.72 37.50 11.14
CA LYS A 141 21.30 36.29 11.87
C LYS A 141 20.59 35.34 10.92
N PHE A 142 21.02 34.08 10.90
CA PHE A 142 20.36 33.04 10.11
C PHE A 142 18.96 32.75 10.67
N GLU A 143 17.94 33.16 9.93
CA GLU A 143 16.53 32.88 10.23
C GLU A 143 15.88 32.25 9.00
N ILE A 144 15.24 31.10 9.23
CA ILE A 144 14.47 30.39 8.22
C ILE A 144 13.08 30.14 8.80
N SER A 145 12.06 30.59 8.07
CA SER A 145 10.67 30.21 8.32
C SER A 145 10.24 29.17 7.30
N HIS A 146 9.73 28.03 7.79
CA HIS A 146 9.12 26.99 6.97
C HIS A 146 7.63 26.97 7.29
N LEU A 147 6.81 27.49 6.38
CA LEU A 147 5.37 27.32 6.44
C LEU A 147 4.97 26.19 5.49
N TYR A 148 4.12 25.30 5.98
CA TYR A 148 3.51 24.28 5.15
C TYR A 148 1.99 24.44 5.21
N ILE A 149 1.38 24.60 4.03
CA ILE A 149 -0.06 24.55 3.84
C ILE A 149 -0.32 23.47 2.81
N GLN A 150 -1.09 22.45 3.17
CA GLN A 150 -1.39 21.36 2.24
C GLN A 150 -2.11 21.92 1.01
N PRO A 151 -1.62 21.65 -0.22
CA PRO A 151 -2.31 22.05 -1.43
C PRO A 151 -3.69 21.40 -1.56
N ASP A 152 -4.57 22.06 -2.30
CA ASP A 152 -5.87 21.51 -2.69
C ASP A 152 -5.72 20.28 -3.58
N ILE A 153 -6.77 19.45 -3.61
CA ILE A 153 -6.81 18.30 -4.51
C ILE A 153 -6.80 18.76 -5.97
N ILE A 154 -6.14 18.01 -6.84
CA ILE A 154 -6.19 18.23 -8.29
C ILE A 154 -6.99 17.10 -8.90
N GLU A 155 -8.23 17.40 -9.31
CA GLU A 155 -9.09 16.45 -10.01
C GLU A 155 -8.53 16.14 -11.39
N LEU A 156 -8.47 14.85 -11.75
CA LEU A 156 -7.92 14.40 -13.03
C LEU A 156 -8.96 13.71 -13.90
N PHE A 157 -9.92 13.00 -13.30
CA PHE A 157 -10.95 12.27 -14.02
C PHE A 157 -12.08 11.86 -13.08
N GLU A 158 -13.32 11.89 -13.55
CA GLU A 158 -14.46 11.35 -12.82
C GLU A 158 -15.44 10.68 -13.77
N ASN A 159 -15.95 9.52 -13.36
CA ASN A 159 -17.09 8.90 -14.01
C ASN A 159 -17.98 8.18 -12.99
N ASN A 160 -19.01 7.50 -13.50
CA ASN A 160 -19.97 6.76 -12.66
C ASN A 160 -19.36 5.61 -11.83
N ASP A 161 -18.17 5.12 -12.19
CA ASP A 161 -17.53 3.98 -11.54
C ASP A 161 -16.47 4.43 -10.52
N PHE A 162 -15.72 5.51 -10.79
CA PHE A 162 -14.62 5.99 -9.94
C PHE A 162 -14.18 7.43 -10.28
N SER A 163 -13.45 8.04 -9.35
CA SER A 163 -12.71 9.28 -9.56
C SER A 163 -11.21 9.07 -9.41
N VAL A 164 -10.43 9.88 -10.11
CA VAL A 164 -8.97 9.94 -10.03
C VAL A 164 -8.56 11.37 -9.72
N TYR A 165 -7.75 11.54 -8.68
CA TYR A 165 -7.27 12.86 -8.27
C TYR A 165 -5.88 12.77 -7.64
N LEU A 166 -5.16 13.88 -7.65
CA LEU A 166 -3.90 14.03 -6.92
C LEU A 166 -4.21 14.55 -5.51
N TYR A 167 -3.59 13.93 -4.53
CA TYR A 167 -3.74 14.27 -3.12
C TYR A 167 -2.36 14.44 -2.47
N PHE A 168 -2.19 15.54 -1.76
CA PHE A 168 -0.95 15.89 -1.07
C PHE A 168 -1.06 15.49 0.40
N ARG A 169 -0.09 14.75 0.92
CA ARG A 169 -0.04 14.39 2.34
C ARG A 169 1.29 14.79 2.94
N ALA A 170 1.26 15.63 3.97
CA ALA A 170 2.43 15.91 4.76
C ALA A 170 2.57 15.00 5.98
N SER A 171 3.81 14.78 6.38
CA SER A 171 4.16 14.21 7.67
C SER A 171 5.30 15.00 8.30
N THR A 172 5.24 15.16 9.61
CA THR A 172 6.28 15.83 10.39
C THR A 172 7.02 14.80 11.23
N ASN A 173 8.35 14.92 11.31
CA ASN A 173 9.15 14.03 12.14
C ASN A 173 10.14 14.83 12.99
N PHE A 174 9.78 14.97 14.27
CA PHE A 174 10.56 15.68 15.29
C PHE A 174 11.40 14.68 16.08
N GLN A 175 12.47 14.16 15.46
CA GLN A 175 13.29 13.12 16.10
C GLN A 175 14.04 13.63 17.34
N ARG A 176 14.45 14.92 17.36
CA ARG A 176 15.19 15.56 18.46
C ARG A 176 14.94 17.07 18.47
N ARG A 177 15.20 17.76 19.60
CA ARG A 177 15.11 19.24 19.73
C ARG A 177 15.84 20.04 18.62
N ARG A 178 16.86 19.45 17.99
CA ARG A 178 17.71 20.11 16.98
C ARG A 178 17.50 19.60 15.55
N LYS A 179 16.46 18.79 15.29
CA LYS A 179 16.18 18.26 13.95
C LYS A 179 14.67 18.15 13.72
N SER A 180 14.16 19.02 12.85
CA SER A 180 12.79 19.02 12.35
C SER A 180 12.81 18.90 10.84
N HIS A 181 11.90 18.11 10.29
CA HIS A 181 11.64 18.03 8.86
C HIS A 181 10.15 17.77 8.65
N ILE A 182 9.62 18.41 7.61
CA ILE A 182 8.29 18.18 7.06
C ILE A 182 8.55 17.49 5.72
N ILE A 183 7.85 16.40 5.46
CA ILE A 183 7.91 15.67 4.19
C ILE A 183 6.51 15.72 3.59
N GLU A 184 6.38 16.29 2.40
CA GLU A 184 5.19 16.17 1.57
C GLU A 184 5.33 14.94 0.66
N THR A 185 4.23 14.22 0.45
CA THR A 185 4.16 13.08 -0.44
C THR A 185 2.91 13.21 -1.29
N VAL A 186 3.08 13.12 -2.61
CA VAL A 186 1.96 13.21 -3.55
C VAL A 186 1.44 11.82 -3.87
N PHE A 187 0.12 11.65 -3.88
CA PHE A 187 -0.55 10.41 -4.22
C PHE A 187 -1.48 10.61 -5.41
N ILE A 188 -1.46 9.67 -6.35
CA ILE A 188 -2.58 9.41 -7.26
C ILE A 188 -3.59 8.57 -6.47
N ASN A 189 -4.74 9.16 -6.18
CA ASN A 189 -5.85 8.47 -5.56
C ASN A 189 -6.83 8.01 -6.64
N ILE A 190 -7.28 6.77 -6.52
CA ILE A 190 -8.41 6.23 -7.28
C ILE A 190 -9.46 5.83 -6.27
N GLU A 191 -10.58 6.55 -6.28
CA GLU A 191 -11.69 6.34 -5.36
C GLU A 191 -12.86 5.72 -6.10
N PHE A 192 -13.29 4.55 -5.64
CA PHE A 192 -14.28 3.73 -6.32
C PHE A 192 -15.67 3.91 -5.72
N ASN A 193 -16.67 4.14 -6.59
CA ASN A 193 -18.07 4.21 -6.18
C ASN A 193 -18.57 2.83 -5.72
N LYS A 194 -18.10 1.76 -6.38
CA LYS A 194 -18.30 0.37 -5.96
C LYS A 194 -16.97 -0.21 -5.47
N PRO A 195 -16.94 -0.89 -4.31
CA PRO A 195 -15.68 -1.39 -3.77
C PRO A 195 -15.21 -2.65 -4.50
N PHE A 196 -13.90 -2.88 -4.50
CA PHE A 196 -13.23 -3.97 -5.23
C PHE A 196 -12.50 -4.93 -4.29
N GLU A 197 -12.26 -6.15 -4.76
CA GLU A 197 -11.35 -7.08 -4.11
C GLU A 197 -9.88 -6.75 -4.40
N ILE A 198 -8.96 -7.24 -3.55
CA ILE A 198 -7.52 -6.99 -3.69
C ILE A 198 -6.96 -7.43 -5.05
N LYS A 199 -7.49 -8.53 -5.63
CA LYS A 199 -7.06 -9.07 -6.92
C LYS A 199 -7.37 -8.09 -8.06
N GLU A 200 -8.50 -7.41 -7.98
CA GLU A 200 -8.94 -6.42 -8.96
C GLU A 200 -8.13 -5.13 -8.82
N LEU A 201 -7.91 -4.67 -7.58
CA LEU A 201 -7.04 -3.52 -7.32
C LEU A 201 -5.63 -3.68 -7.86
N SER A 202 -5.05 -4.89 -7.81
CA SER A 202 -3.74 -5.16 -8.40
C SER A 202 -3.73 -4.92 -9.92
N LYS A 203 -4.83 -5.23 -10.63
CA LYS A 203 -4.96 -4.96 -12.07
C LYS A 203 -5.07 -3.46 -12.34
N ILE A 204 -5.85 -2.74 -11.51
CA ILE A 204 -6.04 -1.30 -11.63
C ILE A 204 -4.72 -0.57 -11.38
N ARG A 205 -4.01 -0.90 -10.29
CA ARG A 205 -2.65 -0.39 -9.99
C ARG A 205 -1.73 -0.53 -11.20
N LYS A 206 -1.55 -1.75 -11.72
CA LYS A 206 -0.70 -1.99 -12.90
C LYS A 206 -1.15 -1.21 -14.13
N SER A 207 -2.46 -0.96 -14.26
CA SER A 207 -2.97 -0.17 -15.36
C SER A 207 -2.60 1.31 -15.24
N ILE A 208 -2.70 1.87 -14.05
CA ILE A 208 -2.32 3.26 -13.76
C ILE A 208 -0.80 3.43 -13.86
N GLU A 209 -0.03 2.52 -13.28
CA GLU A 209 1.43 2.55 -13.38
C GLU A 209 1.92 2.54 -14.85
N ARG A 210 1.26 1.75 -15.70
CA ARG A 210 1.52 1.76 -17.15
C ARG A 210 1.13 3.07 -17.83
N LEU A 211 0.05 3.73 -17.38
CA LEU A 211 -0.35 5.02 -17.94
C LEU A 211 0.69 6.09 -17.61
N PHE A 212 1.08 6.18 -16.34
CA PHE A 212 2.08 7.13 -15.89
C PHE A 212 3.46 6.83 -16.48
N SER A 213 3.79 5.56 -16.75
CA SER A 213 5.01 5.23 -17.49
C SER A 213 5.04 5.85 -18.90
N LEU A 214 3.88 5.98 -19.56
CA LEU A 214 3.76 6.60 -20.88
C LEU A 214 3.78 8.13 -20.77
N ILE A 215 3.11 8.70 -19.78
CA ILE A 215 3.07 10.16 -19.54
C ILE A 215 4.48 10.68 -19.22
N LEU A 216 5.19 9.95 -18.36
CA LEU A 216 6.49 10.35 -17.84
C LEU A 216 7.66 9.89 -18.73
N PHE A 217 7.40 9.03 -19.73
CA PHE A 217 8.44 8.42 -20.58
C PHE A 217 9.59 7.74 -19.81
N LYS A 218 9.29 7.26 -18.59
CA LYS A 218 10.18 6.51 -17.69
C LYS A 218 9.37 5.46 -16.92
N PRO A 219 9.98 4.34 -16.49
CA PRO A 219 9.29 3.34 -15.67
C PRO A 219 8.66 3.98 -14.43
N PHE A 220 7.34 3.95 -14.34
CA PHE A 220 6.63 4.37 -13.14
C PHE A 220 6.23 3.14 -12.33
N LEU A 221 6.80 3.03 -11.13
CA LEU A 221 6.43 2.02 -10.14
C LEU A 221 6.13 2.72 -8.82
N SER A 222 4.98 2.40 -8.23
CA SER A 222 4.60 3.04 -6.97
C SER A 222 5.52 2.57 -5.84
N ASN A 223 6.30 3.48 -5.25
CA ASN A 223 7.14 3.22 -4.07
C ASN A 223 6.29 3.07 -2.80
N VAL A 224 5.13 3.71 -2.77
CA VAL A 224 4.13 3.57 -1.73
C VAL A 224 2.80 3.20 -2.37
N THR A 225 2.19 2.14 -1.87
CA THR A 225 0.82 1.77 -2.21
C THR A 225 0.03 1.65 -0.91
N GLU A 226 -1.03 2.42 -0.81
CA GLU A 226 -1.98 2.35 0.29
C GLU A 226 -3.37 2.03 -0.24
N ILE A 227 -4.14 1.31 0.57
CA ILE A 227 -5.46 0.83 0.18
C ILE A 227 -6.41 1.02 1.36
N ARG A 228 -7.53 1.70 1.13
CA ARG A 228 -8.55 1.92 2.17
C ARG A 228 -9.68 0.92 2.03
N THR A 229 -9.98 0.20 3.11
CA THR A 229 -11.10 -0.75 3.15
C THR A 229 -12.44 -0.03 3.20
N VAL A 230 -13.53 -0.75 2.92
CA VAL A 230 -14.89 -0.28 3.26
C VAL A 230 -15.08 0.01 4.76
N GLY A 231 -14.24 -0.61 5.61
CA GLY A 231 -14.15 -0.36 7.05
C GLY A 231 -13.41 0.93 7.42
N GLN A 232 -12.96 1.71 6.43
CA GLN A 232 -12.21 2.98 6.56
C GLN A 232 -10.76 2.86 7.07
N THR A 233 -10.28 1.65 7.38
CA THR A 233 -8.88 1.44 7.73
C THR A 233 -8.02 1.47 6.47
N THR A 234 -6.96 2.28 6.50
CA THR A 234 -5.93 2.32 5.45
C THR A 234 -4.83 1.32 5.75
N TYR A 235 -4.57 0.44 4.81
CA TYR A 235 -3.46 -0.51 4.82
C TYR A 235 -2.38 -0.09 3.84
N LYS A 236 -1.12 -0.25 4.22
CA LYS A 236 0.02 -0.08 3.34
C LYS A 236 0.46 -1.44 2.81
N ASP A 237 0.63 -1.55 1.50
CA ASP A 237 1.38 -2.64 0.87
C ASP A 237 2.86 -2.39 1.13
N ILE A 238 3.50 -3.32 1.85
CA ILE A 238 4.90 -3.16 2.28
C ILE A 238 5.89 -3.86 1.36
N LYS A 239 5.41 -4.57 0.33
CA LYS A 239 6.30 -5.20 -0.64
C LYS A 239 7.11 -4.14 -1.38
N LYS A 240 8.43 -4.28 -1.36
CA LYS A 240 9.31 -3.43 -2.16
C LYS A 240 9.35 -3.94 -3.59
N LEU A 241 9.21 -3.02 -4.54
CA LEU A 241 9.46 -3.29 -5.96
C LEU A 241 10.89 -2.89 -6.31
N ASN A 242 11.50 -3.66 -7.21
CA ASN A 242 12.79 -3.28 -7.77
C ASN A 242 12.59 -2.09 -8.70
N LYS A 243 13.34 -1.00 -8.46
CA LYS A 243 13.38 0.15 -9.37
C LYS A 243 14.03 -0.25 -10.69
N LEU A 244 13.53 0.34 -11.78
CA LEU A 244 14.11 0.22 -13.12
C LEU A 244 14.57 1.62 -13.53
N ASP A 245 15.87 1.85 -13.58
CA ASP A 245 16.46 3.19 -13.83
C ASP A 245 16.85 3.37 -15.30
N TYR A 246 15.86 3.51 -16.19
CA TYR A 246 16.14 3.91 -17.58
C TYR A 246 14.98 4.74 -18.15
N GLY A 247 15.23 6.00 -18.51
CA GLY A 247 14.30 6.87 -19.23
C GLY A 247 14.52 6.80 -20.75
N LEU A 248 13.45 6.92 -21.53
CA LEU A 248 13.51 6.81 -23.00
C LEU A 248 13.07 8.10 -23.73
N GLY A 249 12.63 9.13 -23.02
CA GLY A 249 12.13 10.37 -23.65
C GLY A 249 11.88 11.52 -22.67
N LYS A 250 11.33 12.62 -23.20
CA LYS A 250 10.91 13.80 -22.42
C LYS A 250 9.50 13.57 -21.88
N GLU A 251 9.31 13.77 -20.58
CA GLU A 251 7.99 13.72 -19.93
C GLU A 251 7.03 14.78 -20.48
N ILE A 252 5.73 14.48 -20.49
CA ILE A 252 4.68 15.44 -20.81
C ILE A 252 4.64 16.49 -19.70
N GLU A 253 4.58 17.77 -20.04
CA GLU A 253 4.48 18.86 -19.06
C GLU A 253 3.20 18.70 -18.22
N PHE A 254 3.31 18.94 -16.92
CA PHE A 254 2.25 18.68 -15.96
C PHE A 254 0.96 19.46 -16.27
N GLU A 255 1.09 20.71 -16.69
CA GLU A 255 -0.02 21.59 -17.07
C GLU A 255 -0.73 21.09 -18.32
N ILE A 256 0.03 20.55 -19.29
CA ILE A 256 -0.53 19.93 -20.49
C ILE A 256 -1.28 18.66 -20.10
N PHE A 257 -0.70 17.82 -19.24
CA PHE A 257 -1.38 16.61 -18.77
C PHE A 257 -2.68 16.93 -18.05
N THR A 258 -2.64 17.81 -17.04
CA THR A 258 -3.82 18.15 -16.22
C THR A 258 -4.95 18.72 -17.09
N SER A 259 -4.63 19.61 -18.03
CA SER A 259 -5.61 20.20 -18.97
C SER A 259 -6.28 19.17 -19.89
N ASN A 260 -5.65 18.00 -20.11
CA ASN A 260 -6.14 16.94 -20.99
C ASN A 260 -6.44 15.64 -20.23
N SER A 261 -6.42 15.67 -18.90
CA SER A 261 -6.41 14.48 -18.05
C SER A 261 -7.67 13.65 -18.24
N ASP A 262 -8.83 14.31 -18.31
CA ASP A 262 -10.12 13.65 -18.52
C ASP A 262 -10.14 12.81 -19.81
N GLU A 263 -9.77 13.40 -20.94
CA GLU A 263 -9.71 12.71 -22.24
C GLU A 263 -8.66 11.58 -22.25
N ILE A 264 -7.52 11.79 -21.60
CA ILE A 264 -6.45 10.77 -21.47
C ILE A 264 -6.98 9.55 -20.72
N PHE A 265 -7.61 9.76 -19.57
CA PHE A 265 -8.17 8.67 -18.77
C PHE A 265 -9.33 7.98 -19.48
N GLU A 266 -10.25 8.73 -20.09
CA GLU A 266 -11.36 8.17 -20.86
C GLU A 266 -10.87 7.22 -21.96
N LYS A 267 -9.91 7.70 -22.79
CA LYS A 267 -9.31 6.88 -23.87
C LYS A 267 -8.56 5.68 -23.32
N TRP A 268 -7.82 5.84 -22.22
CA TRP A 268 -7.05 4.76 -21.61
C TRP A 268 -7.94 3.61 -21.13
N PHE A 269 -8.99 3.94 -20.38
CA PHE A 269 -9.91 2.93 -19.83
C PHE A 269 -10.80 2.30 -20.91
N LYS A 270 -11.21 3.07 -21.94
CA LYS A 270 -11.92 2.54 -23.11
C LYS A 270 -11.10 1.52 -23.89
N LYS A 271 -9.82 1.82 -24.18
CA LYS A 271 -8.94 0.94 -24.97
C LYS A 271 -8.62 -0.37 -24.27
N LYS A 272 -8.51 -0.37 -22.94
CA LYS A 272 -8.15 -1.58 -22.19
C LYS A 272 -9.31 -2.54 -21.94
N ASN A 273 -10.53 -2.25 -22.38
CA ASN A 273 -11.73 -3.00 -21.99
C ASN A 273 -11.79 -3.21 -20.47
N ILE A 274 -11.24 -2.28 -19.69
CA ILE A 274 -11.45 -2.24 -18.24
C ILE A 274 -12.86 -1.65 -18.08
N ARG A 275 -13.87 -2.45 -18.44
CA ARG A 275 -15.23 -2.23 -17.99
C ARG A 275 -15.24 -2.62 -16.54
N ILE A 276 -15.05 -1.64 -15.68
CA ILE A 276 -15.26 -1.77 -14.24
C ILE A 276 -16.71 -2.21 -13.93
N SER A 277 -17.61 -2.09 -14.92
CA SER A 277 -19.04 -2.39 -14.86
C SER A 277 -19.50 -3.74 -15.44
N ASN A 278 -18.64 -4.69 -15.84
CA ASN A 278 -19.10 -5.99 -16.36
C ASN A 278 -18.47 -7.21 -15.66
N TYR A 279 -18.81 -7.41 -14.38
CA TYR A 279 -18.90 -8.75 -13.80
C TYR A 279 -20.37 -9.06 -13.53
N LYS A 280 -21.00 -9.76 -14.48
CA LYS A 280 -22.27 -10.44 -14.23
C LYS A 280 -22.00 -11.58 -13.26
N PHE A 281 -22.73 -11.58 -12.15
CA PHE A 281 -22.87 -12.74 -11.27
C PHE A 281 -23.35 -13.94 -12.09
N PHE A 282 -22.58 -15.02 -12.05
CA PHE A 282 -23.05 -16.39 -12.12
C PHE A 282 -22.30 -17.18 -11.05
#